data_AF-A0A6J4NN45-F1
#
_entry.id   AF-A0A6J4NN45-F1
#
_cell.length_a   1.000
_cell.length_b   1.000
_cell.length_c   1.000
_cell.angle_alpha   90.00
_cell.angle_beta   90.00
_cell.angle_gamma   90.00
#
_symmetry.space_group_name_H-M   'P 1'
#
loop_
_entity.id
_entity.type
_entity.pdbx_description
1 polymer ?
#
loop_
_entity_poly.entity_id
_entity_poly.type
_entity_poly.pdbx_seq_one_letter_code
_entity_poly.pdbx_strand_id
1 'polypeptide(L)'
;MGPEFVQLSLPPILIGICAAVACALPGNLLLLRRQALLGDAVAHVVLPGIVAAFLLTGTLAPLATMAGALAAALLSVLLIEGIRRLGRVEPGAAMGTVFTAMFAGGVLLLETTGASGVHIDVEHALMGNLESLIWFDATGWPSLLDPQALAALPPELPRMATVLLAIVLVLALLRRPLVAATFDEGFARATGQRPTLTGLA
;
A
#
# COMPACT_ATOMS: atom_id res chain seq x y z
N MET A 1 -6.51 -28.54 15.65
CA MET A 1 -7.18 -27.26 15.37
C MET A 1 -8.61 -27.55 14.96
N GLY A 2 -9.60 -26.99 15.65
CA GLY A 2 -11.03 -27.26 15.41
C GLY A 2 -11.56 -26.66 14.09
N PRO A 3 -12.78 -27.01 13.67
CA PRO A 3 -13.40 -26.46 12.45
C PRO A 3 -13.60 -24.94 12.52
N GLU A 4 -13.83 -24.38 13.70
CA GLU A 4 -13.96 -22.94 13.96
C GLU A 4 -12.68 -22.15 13.61
N PHE A 5 -11.50 -22.79 13.70
CA PHE A 5 -10.24 -22.15 13.31
C PHE A 5 -10.20 -21.85 11.80
N VAL A 6 -10.73 -22.76 10.98
CA VAL A 6 -10.76 -22.61 9.52
C VAL A 6 -11.71 -21.48 9.11
N GLN A 7 -12.80 -21.31 9.86
CA GLN A 7 -13.81 -20.28 9.63
C GLN A 7 -13.36 -18.89 10.12
N LEU A 8 -12.77 -18.80 11.31
CA LEU A 8 -12.52 -17.53 11.99
C LEU A 8 -11.08 -17.04 11.86
N SER A 9 -10.08 -17.92 11.93
CA SER A 9 -8.68 -17.52 12.09
C SER A 9 -7.86 -17.70 10.82
N LEU A 10 -8.17 -18.70 9.99
CA LEU A 10 -7.39 -19.01 8.78
C LEU A 10 -7.39 -17.84 7.77
N PRO A 11 -8.54 -17.24 7.37
CA PRO A 11 -8.52 -16.16 6.38
C PRO A 11 -7.78 -14.89 6.86
N PRO A 12 -8.01 -14.37 8.09
CA PRO A 12 -7.25 -13.23 8.60
C PRO A 12 -5.74 -13.49 8.68
N ILE A 13 -5.33 -14.70 9.11
CA ILE A 13 -3.91 -15.08 9.19
C ILE A 13 -3.28 -15.10 7.79
N LEU A 14 -3.95 -15.70 6.79
CA LEU A 14 -3.42 -15.73 5.43
C LEU A 14 -3.28 -14.33 4.84
N ILE A 15 -4.30 -13.47 5.03
CA ILE A 15 -4.27 -12.08 4.56
C ILE A 15 -3.16 -11.30 5.27
N GLY A 16 -3.00 -11.48 6.59
CA GLY A 16 -1.92 -10.87 7.37
C GLY A 16 -0.53 -11.30 6.91
N ILE A 17 -0.34 -12.59 6.59
CA ILE A 17 0.92 -13.10 6.03
C ILE A 17 1.18 -12.48 4.65
N CYS A 18 0.18 -12.46 3.77
CA CYS A 18 0.31 -11.84 2.45
C CYS A 18 0.68 -10.35 2.56
N ALA A 19 0.06 -9.62 3.50
CA ALA A 19 0.37 -8.23 3.79
C ALA A 19 1.79 -8.04 4.32
N ALA A 20 2.21 -8.85 5.29
CA ALA A 20 3.55 -8.79 5.85
C ALA A 20 4.61 -9.02 4.78
N VAL A 21 4.42 -10.03 3.91
CA VAL A 21 5.36 -10.30 2.80
C VAL A 21 5.33 -9.16 1.78
N ALA A 22 4.15 -8.65 1.41
CA ALA A 22 4.02 -7.53 0.47
C ALA A 22 4.75 -6.28 0.95
N CYS A 23 4.76 -6.00 2.26
CA CYS A 23 5.48 -4.87 2.85
C CYS A 23 6.98 -5.15 3.06
N ALA A 24 7.36 -6.36 3.46
CA ALA A 24 8.75 -6.72 3.75
C ALA A 24 9.64 -6.70 2.50
N LEU A 25 9.11 -7.13 1.35
CA LEU A 25 9.86 -7.20 0.08
C LEU A 25 10.42 -5.83 -0.37
N PRO A 26 9.60 -4.79 -0.58
CA PRO A 26 10.11 -3.45 -0.90
C PRO A 26 10.79 -2.78 0.31
N GLY A 27 10.34 -3.07 1.54
CA GLY A 27 10.91 -2.51 2.77
C GLY A 27 12.41 -2.77 2.93
N ASN A 28 12.88 -3.97 2.58
CA ASN A 28 14.31 -4.29 2.61
C ASN A 28 15.13 -3.42 1.64
N LEU A 29 14.60 -3.13 0.44
CA LEU A 29 15.26 -2.26 -0.53
C LEU A 29 15.33 -0.81 -0.03
N LEU A 30 14.24 -0.31 0.58
CA LEU A 30 14.20 1.03 1.17
C LEU A 30 15.19 1.18 2.33
N LEU A 31 15.32 0.14 3.16
CA LEU A 31 16.27 0.11 4.26
C LEU A 31 17.72 0.18 3.76
N LEU A 32 18.08 -0.64 2.77
CA LEU A 32 19.42 -0.63 2.15
C LEU A 32 19.77 0.72 1.53
N ARG A 33 18.76 1.47 1.05
CA ARG A 33 18.90 2.82 0.49
C ARG A 33 18.89 3.94 1.52
N ARG A 34 18.80 3.62 2.83
CA ARG A 34 18.64 4.60 3.92
C ARG A 34 17.39 5.48 3.77
N GLN A 35 16.35 4.96 3.11
CA GLN A 35 15.07 5.65 2.90
C GLN A 35 13.95 5.02 3.75
N ALA A 36 14.27 4.55 4.95
CA ALA A 36 13.31 3.85 5.82
C ALA A 36 12.06 4.70 6.15
N LEU A 37 12.21 6.04 6.20
CA LEU A 37 11.11 6.97 6.48
C LEU A 37 10.11 7.14 5.31
N LEU A 38 10.43 6.67 4.10
CA LEU A 38 9.51 6.76 2.97
C LEU A 38 8.24 5.93 3.20
N GLY A 39 8.36 4.76 3.83
CA GLY A 39 7.21 3.88 4.09
C GLY A 39 6.17 4.54 4.98
N ASP A 40 6.63 5.21 6.04
CA ASP A 40 5.77 5.95 6.97
C ASP A 40 5.13 7.17 6.30
N ALA A 41 5.90 7.93 5.52
CA ALA A 41 5.36 9.07 4.77
C ALA A 41 4.28 8.67 3.76
N VAL A 42 4.48 7.55 3.03
CA VAL A 42 3.50 7.08 2.04
C VAL A 42 2.18 6.69 2.70
N ALA A 43 2.21 6.01 3.85
CA ALA A 43 1.00 5.58 4.56
C ALA A 43 0.06 6.77 4.86
N HIS A 44 0.63 7.91 5.24
CA HIS A 44 -0.13 9.09 5.61
C HIS A 44 -0.58 9.95 4.42
N VAL A 45 0.17 9.94 3.31
CA VAL A 45 -0.22 10.70 2.11
C VAL A 45 -1.29 9.98 1.28
N VAL A 46 -1.48 8.69 1.49
CA VAL A 46 -2.53 7.91 0.81
C VAL A 46 -3.95 8.27 1.30
N LEU A 47 -4.10 8.65 2.58
CA LEU A 47 -5.38 9.01 3.20
C LEU A 47 -6.22 10.02 2.37
N PRO A 48 -5.72 11.22 2.01
CA PRO A 48 -6.49 12.18 1.21
C PRO A 48 -6.94 11.61 -0.14
N GLY A 49 -6.16 10.71 -0.74
CA GLY A 49 -6.51 10.04 -1.99
C GLY A 49 -7.71 9.11 -1.85
N ILE A 50 -7.77 8.35 -0.75
CA ILE A 50 -8.90 7.47 -0.43
C ILE A 50 -10.16 8.29 -0.19
N VAL A 51 -10.06 9.37 0.59
CA VAL A 51 -11.18 10.26 0.88
C VAL A 51 -11.70 10.92 -0.40
N ALA A 52 -10.80 11.43 -1.25
CA ALA A 52 -11.18 12.01 -2.53
C ALA A 52 -11.90 11.01 -3.45
N ALA A 53 -11.40 9.77 -3.51
CA ALA A 53 -12.06 8.70 -4.29
C ALA A 53 -13.45 8.35 -3.73
N PHE A 54 -13.61 8.33 -2.41
CA PHE A 54 -14.92 8.11 -1.79
C PHE A 54 -15.90 9.22 -2.17
N LEU A 55 -15.49 10.49 -2.10
CA LEU A 55 -16.35 11.62 -2.46
C LEU A 55 -16.76 11.62 -3.93
N LEU A 56 -15.88 11.21 -4.84
CA LEU A 56 -16.17 11.12 -6.27
C LEU A 56 -17.10 9.96 -6.63
N THR A 57 -16.96 8.82 -5.94
CA THR A 57 -17.67 7.58 -6.29
C THR A 57 -18.92 7.36 -5.44
N GLY A 58 -19.09 8.11 -4.35
CA GLY A 58 -20.18 7.96 -3.37
C GLY A 58 -20.22 6.62 -2.65
N THR A 59 -19.23 5.75 -2.89
CA THR A 59 -19.14 4.38 -2.35
C THR A 59 -17.68 4.02 -2.09
N LEU A 60 -17.42 3.15 -1.10
CA LEU A 60 -16.10 2.59 -0.82
C LEU A 60 -15.79 1.43 -1.78
N ALA A 61 -15.92 1.67 -3.09
CA ALA A 61 -15.59 0.68 -4.10
C ALA A 61 -14.07 0.41 -4.07
N PRO A 62 -13.62 -0.85 -3.86
CA PRO A 62 -12.20 -1.18 -3.66
C PRO A 62 -11.29 -0.70 -4.80
N LEU A 63 -11.76 -0.76 -6.04
CA LEU A 63 -10.98 -0.31 -7.19
C LEU A 63 -10.85 1.21 -7.24
N ALA A 64 -11.90 1.95 -6.88
CA ALA A 64 -11.88 3.41 -6.85
C ALA A 64 -10.98 3.92 -5.73
N THR A 65 -11.06 3.31 -4.54
CA THR A 65 -10.20 3.66 -3.40
C THR A 65 -8.73 3.33 -3.67
N MET A 66 -8.44 2.18 -4.30
CA MET A 66 -7.08 1.85 -4.75
C MET A 66 -6.55 2.85 -5.80
N ALA A 67 -7.39 3.27 -6.75
CA ALA A 67 -7.00 4.27 -7.75
C ALA A 67 -6.74 5.64 -7.11
N GLY A 68 -7.58 6.06 -6.16
CA GLY A 68 -7.38 7.29 -5.39
C GLY A 68 -6.12 7.27 -4.54
N ALA A 69 -5.87 6.15 -3.84
CA ALA A 69 -4.65 5.93 -3.08
C ALA A 69 -3.40 6.02 -3.97
N LEU A 70 -3.41 5.34 -5.12
CA LEU A 70 -2.31 5.38 -6.08
C LEU A 70 -2.09 6.80 -6.64
N ALA A 71 -3.16 7.50 -6.99
CA ALA A 71 -3.09 8.87 -7.50
C ALA A 71 -2.48 9.82 -6.45
N ALA A 72 -2.89 9.73 -5.19
CA ALA A 72 -2.30 10.53 -4.11
C ALA A 72 -0.84 10.17 -3.84
N ALA A 73 -0.48 8.89 -3.88
CA ALA A 73 0.91 8.45 -3.74
C ALA A 73 1.80 8.97 -4.90
N LEU A 74 1.30 8.98 -6.14
CA LEU A 74 2.03 9.54 -7.28
C LEU A 74 2.16 11.06 -7.16
N LEU A 75 1.07 11.73 -6.78
CA LEU A 75 1.06 13.18 -6.55
C LEU A 75 2.08 13.56 -5.47
N SER A 76 2.16 12.80 -4.38
CA SER A 76 3.11 13.08 -3.30
C SER A 76 4.56 12.98 -3.74
N VAL A 77 4.90 11.95 -4.53
CA VAL A 77 6.26 11.80 -5.09
C VAL A 77 6.60 13.00 -5.97
N LEU A 78 5.66 13.47 -6.79
CA LEU A 78 5.86 14.66 -7.63
C LEU A 78 6.04 15.93 -6.80
N LEU A 79 5.26 16.11 -5.73
CA LEU A 79 5.41 17.25 -4.81
C LEU A 79 6.75 17.22 -4.06
N ILE A 80 7.13 16.06 -3.52
CA ILE A 80 8.40 15.89 -2.81
C ILE A 80 9.55 16.22 -3.75
N GLU A 81 9.52 15.69 -4.97
CA GLU A 81 10.57 15.93 -5.96
C GLU A 81 10.61 17.39 -6.43
N GLY A 82 9.44 18.01 -6.62
CA GLY A 82 9.32 19.43 -6.96
C GLY A 82 9.91 20.34 -5.88
N ILE A 83 9.56 20.09 -4.62
CA ILE A 83 10.08 20.86 -3.46
C ILE A 83 11.58 20.64 -3.30
N ARG A 84 12.07 19.40 -3.48
CA ARG A 84 13.50 19.09 -3.42
C ARG A 84 14.28 19.85 -4.49
N ARG A 85 13.79 19.88 -5.74
CA ARG A 85 14.44 20.59 -6.86
C ARG A 85 14.39 22.11 -6.73
N LEU A 86 13.23 22.65 -6.37
CA LEU A 86 13.01 24.10 -6.35
C LEU A 86 13.55 24.75 -5.06
N GLY A 87 13.35 24.08 -3.93
CA GLY A 87 13.75 24.56 -2.60
C GLY A 87 15.17 24.20 -2.20
N ARG A 88 15.86 23.30 -2.92
CA ARG A 88 17.20 22.77 -2.56
C ARG A 88 17.29 22.29 -1.10
N VAL A 89 16.17 21.78 -0.58
CA VAL A 89 16.06 21.28 0.79
C VAL A 89 16.45 19.82 0.89
N GLU A 90 16.83 19.38 2.08
CA GLU A 90 17.15 17.99 2.35
C GLU A 90 15.94 17.07 2.08
N PRO A 91 16.13 15.87 1.52
CA PRO A 91 15.02 14.97 1.17
C PRO A 91 14.06 14.68 2.33
N GLY A 92 14.60 14.54 3.55
CA GLY A 92 13.81 14.34 4.76
C GLY A 92 12.86 15.51 5.05
N ALA A 93 13.33 16.74 4.86
CA ALA A 93 12.53 17.94 5.08
C ALA A 93 11.41 18.08 4.03
N ALA A 94 11.71 17.81 2.75
CA ALA A 94 10.71 17.82 1.68
C ALA A 94 9.63 16.73 1.88
N MET A 95 10.03 15.53 2.31
CA MET A 95 9.09 14.47 2.64
C MET A 95 8.18 14.85 3.80
N GLY A 96 8.75 15.39 4.89
CA GLY A 96 8.00 15.81 6.07
C GLY A 96 6.95 16.88 5.75
N THR A 97 7.31 17.91 4.97
CA THR A 97 6.37 18.98 4.63
C THR A 97 5.21 18.50 3.77
N VAL A 98 5.47 17.66 2.76
CA VAL A 98 4.42 17.11 1.89
C VAL A 98 3.51 16.18 2.65
N PHE A 99 4.07 15.30 3.49
CA PHE A 99 3.28 14.42 4.34
C PHE A 99 2.34 15.22 5.24
N THR A 100 2.88 16.16 6.03
CA THR A 100 2.04 16.93 6.97
C THR A 100 0.96 17.73 6.24
N ALA A 101 1.28 18.34 5.09
CA ALA A 101 0.31 19.09 4.30
C ALA A 101 -0.80 18.21 3.71
N MET A 102 -0.44 17.06 3.13
CA MET A 102 -1.42 16.14 2.54
C MET A 102 -2.27 15.47 3.61
N PHE A 103 -1.69 15.10 4.75
CA PHE A 103 -2.43 14.53 5.88
C PHE A 103 -3.43 15.54 6.44
N ALA A 104 -2.99 16.76 6.76
CA ALA A 104 -3.87 17.83 7.23
C ALA A 104 -4.96 18.16 6.19
N GLY A 105 -4.60 18.17 4.90
CA GLY A 105 -5.55 18.34 3.80
C GLY A 105 -6.60 17.24 3.75
N GLY A 106 -6.20 15.97 3.89
CA GLY A 106 -7.12 14.84 3.92
C GLY A 106 -8.09 14.87 5.09
N VAL A 107 -7.60 15.18 6.29
CA VAL A 107 -8.42 15.33 7.50
C VAL A 107 -9.41 16.50 7.33
N LEU A 108 -8.95 17.66 6.85
CA LEU A 108 -9.82 18.80 6.60
C LEU A 108 -10.90 18.49 5.57
N LEU A 109 -10.55 17.77 4.50
CA LEU A 109 -11.49 17.39 3.45
C LEU A 109 -12.56 16.42 3.98
N LEU A 110 -12.18 15.52 4.89
CA LEU A 110 -13.10 14.61 5.56
C LEU A 110 -14.09 15.36 6.46
N GLU A 111 -13.58 16.25 7.32
CA GLU A 111 -14.39 17.06 8.25
C GLU A 111 -15.34 18.02 7.53
N THR A 112 -14.86 18.71 6.49
CA THR A 112 -15.64 19.73 5.77
C THR A 112 -16.74 19.14 4.90
N THR A 113 -16.57 17.91 4.40
CA THR A 113 -17.56 17.27 3.53
C THR A 113 -18.66 16.54 4.32
N GLY A 114 -18.64 16.61 5.65
CA GLY A 114 -19.69 16.04 6.49
C GLY A 114 -19.72 14.51 6.51
N ALA A 115 -18.60 13.86 6.13
CA ALA A 115 -18.44 12.41 6.27
C ALA A 115 -18.35 11.96 7.74
N SER A 116 -18.35 12.89 8.70
CA SER A 116 -18.35 12.65 10.15
C SER A 116 -19.61 11.91 10.65
N GLY A 117 -20.67 11.79 9.83
CA GLY A 117 -21.90 11.04 10.13
C GLY A 117 -21.91 9.57 9.67
N VAL A 118 -20.94 9.16 8.85
CA VAL A 118 -20.71 7.76 8.47
C VAL A 118 -19.40 7.39 9.14
N HIS A 119 -19.36 6.30 9.90
CA HIS A 119 -18.15 5.80 10.58
C HIS A 119 -17.05 5.36 9.58
N ILE A 120 -16.58 6.24 8.71
CA ILE A 120 -15.24 6.16 8.11
C ILE A 120 -14.31 6.64 9.21
N ASP A 121 -14.11 5.76 10.18
CA ASP A 121 -13.11 5.98 11.19
C ASP A 121 -11.75 5.95 10.46
N VAL A 122 -11.05 7.08 10.50
CA VAL A 122 -9.75 7.26 9.86
C VAL A 122 -8.81 6.15 10.34
N GLU A 123 -8.96 5.71 11.59
CA GLU A 123 -8.24 4.58 12.16
C GLU A 123 -8.65 3.24 11.54
N HIS A 124 -9.93 2.97 11.25
CA HIS A 124 -10.32 1.71 10.60
C HIS A 124 -9.92 1.66 9.11
N ALA A 125 -9.93 2.80 8.41
CA ALA A 125 -9.46 2.89 7.03
C ALA A 125 -7.92 2.83 6.93
N LEU A 126 -7.19 3.34 7.93
CA LEU A 126 -5.71 3.31 7.98
C LEU A 126 -5.15 2.01 8.57
N MET A 127 -5.74 1.50 9.65
CA MET A 127 -5.26 0.31 10.37
C MET A 127 -5.78 -0.99 9.77
N GLY A 128 -6.88 -0.93 9.02
CA GLY A 128 -7.57 -2.10 8.48
C GLY A 128 -8.35 -2.87 9.54
N ASN A 129 -9.31 -3.69 9.10
CA ASN A 129 -10.09 -4.55 9.98
C ASN A 129 -9.91 -6.01 9.54
N LEU A 130 -9.12 -6.78 10.31
CA LEU A 130 -8.92 -8.20 10.07
C LEU A 130 -10.02 -9.07 10.71
N GLU A 131 -10.77 -8.52 11.68
CA GLU A 131 -11.78 -9.26 12.45
C GLU A 131 -13.06 -9.50 11.63
N SER A 132 -13.31 -8.71 10.60
CA SER A 132 -14.47 -8.87 9.71
C SER A 132 -14.30 -9.96 8.64
N LEU A 133 -13.11 -10.55 8.51
CA LEU A 133 -12.74 -11.48 7.43
C LEU A 133 -13.11 -12.93 7.77
N ILE A 134 -14.37 -13.14 8.16
CA ILE A 134 -14.90 -14.44 8.57
C ILE A 134 -15.33 -15.24 7.33
N TRP A 135 -14.88 -16.49 7.22
CA TRP A 135 -15.27 -17.39 6.14
C TRP A 135 -16.51 -18.20 6.54
N PHE A 136 -17.69 -17.57 6.44
CA PHE A 136 -18.95 -18.11 6.96
C PHE A 136 -19.31 -19.52 6.45
N ASP A 137 -18.95 -19.88 5.22
CA ASP A 137 -19.26 -21.19 4.63
C ASP A 137 -18.24 -22.30 4.95
N ALA A 138 -17.19 -22.02 5.71
CA ALA A 138 -16.22 -23.03 6.13
C ALA A 138 -16.80 -23.92 7.25
N THR A 139 -17.03 -25.19 6.94
CA THR A 139 -17.46 -26.22 7.93
C THR A 139 -16.29 -27.01 8.52
N GLY A 140 -15.05 -26.62 8.19
CA GLY A 140 -13.80 -27.20 8.69
C GLY A 140 -12.78 -27.47 7.58
N TRP A 141 -11.72 -28.22 7.90
CA TRP A 141 -10.60 -28.56 6.99
C TRP A 141 -11.01 -29.16 5.63
N PRO A 142 -12.10 -29.94 5.48
CA PRO A 142 -12.55 -30.42 4.16
C PRO A 142 -12.99 -29.30 3.21
N SER A 143 -13.41 -28.14 3.73
CA SER A 143 -13.89 -26.99 2.94
C SER A 143 -12.77 -26.36 2.09
N LEU A 144 -11.49 -26.66 2.40
CA LEU A 144 -10.34 -26.23 1.59
C LEU A 144 -10.28 -26.95 0.22
N LEU A 145 -10.96 -28.08 0.09
CA LEU A 145 -10.99 -28.90 -1.13
C LEU A 145 -12.32 -28.75 -1.89
N ASP A 146 -13.29 -28.01 -1.34
CA ASP A 146 -14.59 -27.77 -1.96
C ASP A 146 -14.56 -26.49 -2.82
N PRO A 147 -14.76 -26.57 -4.15
CA PRO A 147 -14.79 -25.41 -5.03
C PRO A 147 -15.86 -24.38 -4.66
N GLN A 148 -16.99 -24.80 -4.07
CA GLN A 148 -18.08 -23.90 -3.69
C GLN A 148 -17.73 -23.11 -2.42
N ALA A 149 -17.16 -23.79 -1.42
CA ALA A 149 -16.63 -23.13 -0.23
C ALA A 149 -15.50 -22.15 -0.58
N LEU A 150 -14.64 -22.52 -1.55
CA LEU A 150 -13.57 -21.64 -2.04
C LEU A 150 -14.10 -20.37 -2.74
N ALA A 151 -15.24 -20.46 -3.43
CA ALA A 151 -15.90 -19.30 -4.04
C ALA A 151 -16.49 -18.34 -3.00
N ALA A 152 -16.83 -18.85 -1.81
CA ALA A 152 -17.31 -18.08 -0.67
C ALA A 152 -16.20 -17.47 0.19
N LEU A 153 -14.93 -17.58 -0.21
CA LEU A 153 -13.86 -16.87 0.48
C LEU A 153 -14.10 -15.36 0.47
N PRO A 154 -13.74 -14.65 1.56
CA PRO A 154 -13.75 -13.19 1.58
C PRO A 154 -13.01 -12.61 0.35
N PRO A 155 -13.61 -11.69 -0.41
CA PRO A 155 -13.03 -11.18 -1.65
C PRO A 155 -11.73 -10.39 -1.43
N GLU A 156 -11.40 -10.06 -0.18
CA GLU A 156 -10.15 -9.42 0.24
C GLU A 156 -8.94 -10.36 0.09
N LEU A 157 -9.11 -11.66 0.31
CA LEU A 157 -8.01 -12.63 0.17
C LEU A 157 -7.46 -12.72 -1.26
N PRO A 158 -8.28 -12.96 -2.30
CA PRO A 158 -7.76 -13.00 -3.66
C PRO A 158 -7.23 -11.64 -4.11
N ARG A 159 -7.80 -10.51 -3.67
CA ARG A 159 -7.28 -9.17 -3.97
C ARG A 159 -5.90 -8.94 -3.36
N MET A 160 -5.70 -9.35 -2.11
CA MET A 160 -4.39 -9.19 -1.47
C MET A 160 -3.35 -10.13 -2.09
N ALA A 161 -3.77 -11.34 -2.47
CA ALA A 161 -2.92 -12.27 -3.21
C ALA A 161 -2.52 -11.72 -4.60
N THR A 162 -3.44 -11.07 -5.33
CA THR A 162 -3.10 -10.44 -6.62
C THR A 162 -2.17 -9.25 -6.46
N VAL A 163 -2.35 -8.42 -5.43
CA VAL A 163 -1.42 -7.32 -5.10
C VAL A 163 -0.04 -7.86 -4.75
N LEU A 164 0.04 -8.88 -3.90
CA LEU A 164 1.30 -9.54 -3.56
C LEU A 164 1.99 -10.11 -4.80
N LEU A 165 1.24 -10.83 -5.64
CA LEU A 165 1.76 -11.37 -6.90
C LEU A 165 2.27 -10.26 -7.82
N ALA A 166 1.54 -9.15 -7.93
CA ALA A 166 1.97 -7.99 -8.70
C ALA A 166 3.28 -7.38 -8.15
N ILE A 167 3.41 -7.22 -6.82
CA ILE A 167 4.63 -6.73 -6.18
C ILE A 167 5.80 -7.68 -6.46
N VAL A 168 5.61 -8.99 -6.26
CA VAL A 168 6.62 -10.01 -6.54
C VAL A 168 7.02 -9.98 -8.01
N LEU A 169 6.06 -9.89 -8.93
CA LEU A 169 6.30 -9.82 -10.36
C LEU A 169 7.11 -8.57 -10.73
N VAL A 170 6.71 -7.39 -10.22
CA VAL A 170 7.44 -6.13 -10.44
C VAL A 170 8.87 -6.22 -9.92
N LEU A 171 9.05 -6.75 -8.70
CA LEU A 171 10.39 -6.92 -8.11
C LEU A 171 11.23 -7.96 -8.86
N ALA A 172 10.62 -9.04 -9.36
CA ALA A 172 11.31 -10.05 -10.15
C ALA A 172 11.75 -9.51 -11.51
N LEU A 173 10.88 -8.77 -12.21
CA LEU A 173 11.17 -8.12 -13.49
C LEU A 173 12.22 -7.00 -13.34
N LEU A 174 12.10 -6.19 -12.28
CA LEU A 174 13.01 -5.09 -12.00
C LEU A 174 14.21 -5.49 -11.13
N ARG A 175 14.42 -6.79 -10.85
CA ARG A 175 15.50 -7.26 -9.97
C ARG A 175 16.86 -6.78 -10.41
N ARG A 176 17.15 -6.85 -11.73
CA ARG A 176 18.43 -6.44 -12.30
C ARG A 176 18.70 -4.94 -12.08
N PRO A 177 17.82 -4.00 -12.50
CA PRO A 177 18.06 -2.58 -12.26
C PRO A 177 18.00 -2.19 -10.78
N LEU A 178 17.12 -2.80 -9.98
CA LEU A 178 16.99 -2.48 -8.55
C LEU A 178 18.24 -2.86 -7.75
N VAL A 179 18.83 -4.03 -8.02
CA VAL A 179 20.05 -4.48 -7.35
C VAL A 179 21.25 -3.65 -7.81
N ALA A 180 21.38 -3.40 -9.12
CA ALA A 180 22.45 -2.56 -9.65
C ALA A 180 22.41 -1.15 -9.06
N ALA A 181 21.24 -0.51 -9.00
CA ALA A 181 21.08 0.82 -8.42
C ALA A 181 21.26 0.87 -6.89
N THR A 182 21.19 -0.26 -6.18
CA THR A 182 21.32 -0.28 -4.70
C THR A 182 22.75 -0.61 -4.26
N PHE A 183 23.46 -1.46 -4.99
CA PHE A 183 24.80 -1.94 -4.58
C PHE A 183 25.95 -1.34 -5.41
N ASP A 184 25.71 -0.86 -6.63
CA ASP A 184 26.78 -0.31 -7.47
C ASP A 184 26.26 0.75 -8.46
N GLU A 185 26.05 1.97 -7.96
CA GLU A 185 25.67 3.12 -8.81
C GLU A 185 26.74 3.43 -9.89
N GLY A 186 28.01 3.12 -9.63
CA GLY A 186 29.13 3.37 -10.54
C GLY A 186 29.12 2.42 -11.74
N PHE A 187 28.96 1.12 -11.49
CA PHE A 187 28.85 0.09 -12.52
C PHE A 187 27.56 0.25 -13.33
N ALA A 188 26.44 0.63 -12.71
CA ALA A 188 25.18 0.91 -13.41
C ALA A 188 25.34 2.04 -14.43
N ARG A 189 26.01 3.14 -14.07
CA ARG A 189 26.33 4.25 -15.00
C ARG A 189 27.25 3.79 -16.14
N ALA A 190 28.24 2.93 -15.84
CA ALA A 190 29.19 2.44 -16.84
C ALA A 190 28.59 1.43 -17.84
N THR A 191 27.60 0.63 -17.44
CA THR A 191 26.88 -0.30 -18.34
C THR A 191 25.76 0.36 -19.15
N GLY A 192 25.60 1.68 -19.08
CA GLY A 192 24.59 2.42 -19.83
C GLY A 192 23.17 2.34 -19.25
N GLN A 193 22.99 1.74 -18.07
CA GLN A 193 21.74 1.86 -17.32
C GLN A 193 21.68 3.27 -16.77
N ARG A 194 20.69 4.07 -17.21
CA ARG A 194 20.48 5.44 -16.69
C ARG A 194 19.91 5.31 -15.27
N PRO A 195 20.71 5.46 -14.20
CA PRO A 195 20.21 5.29 -12.84
C PRO A 195 19.23 6.43 -12.49
N THR A 196 19.27 7.52 -13.25
CA THR A 196 18.44 8.72 -13.11
C THR A 196 16.94 8.51 -13.37
N LEU A 197 16.53 7.39 -13.99
CA LEU A 197 15.11 7.07 -14.20
C LEU A 197 14.56 6.11 -13.13
N THR A 198 15.42 5.31 -12.50
CA THR A 198 15.08 4.37 -11.41
C THR A 198 15.47 4.85 -10.02
N GLY A 199 16.23 5.94 -9.94
CA GLY A 199 16.53 6.69 -8.74
C GLY A 199 16.06 8.12 -8.96
N LEU A 200 15.06 8.53 -8.20
CA LEU A 200 14.68 9.92 -8.00
C LEU A 200 15.92 10.69 -7.50
N ALA A 201 16.69 11.22 -8.44
CA ALA A 201 17.93 11.98 -8.27
C ALA A 201 17.66 13.47 -8.40
#